data_AF-A0A9P1DDU4-F1
#
_entry.id   AF-A0A9P1DDU4-F1
#
_cell.length_a   1.000
_cell.length_b   1.000
_cell.length_c   1.000
_cell.angle_alpha   90.00
_cell.angle_beta   90.00
_cell.angle_gamma   90.00
#
_symmetry.space_group_name_H-M   'P 1'
#
loop_
_entity.id
_entity.type
_entity.pdbx_description
1 polymer ?
#
loop_
_entity_poly.entity_id
_entity_poly.type
_entity_poly.pdbx_seq_one_letter_code
_entity_poly.pdbx_strand_id
1 'polypeptide(L)'
;MSHTLFWTDEEGSAVCLVELPRVQLRFVPGPDPNNRGLRLFSKEFGGFYLLNRRGVFDPEAPGMMPKVAWQEATGDPRATDLAAFLAKMPHAVVLRSAAGAIRILVTSADVTRPNIKCKPFSTDLVVNRKILVALSGKTFLWDFHESGSLLLTSSLSGTLYLSLLTLLHRDYTACARLIGSVGFDEGISAEEFRLLKMTLFSTMKDRHPDASALRLKLVLALIAHNPKHPLLDPVTWLWTFSGVRALVERA
;
A
#
# COMPACT_ATOMS: atom_id res chain seq x y z
N MET A 1 -2.22 -10.47 8.39
CA MET A 1 -0.95 -10.70 9.09
C MET A 1 -0.69 -12.19 9.02
N SER A 2 0.39 -12.58 8.35
CA SER A 2 0.94 -13.93 8.41
C SER A 2 1.20 -14.32 9.87
N HIS A 3 1.24 -15.61 10.17
CA HIS A 3 1.95 -16.04 11.38
C HIS A 3 3.34 -15.41 11.35
N THR A 4 3.71 -14.74 12.44
CA THR A 4 5.07 -14.23 12.64
C THR A 4 5.77 -15.30 13.45
N LEU A 5 6.88 -15.81 12.93
CA LEU A 5 7.69 -16.78 13.64
C LEU A 5 8.80 -16.02 14.36
N PHE A 6 8.91 -16.28 15.66
CA PHE A 6 10.00 -15.77 16.48
C PHE A 6 10.89 -16.94 16.82
N TRP A 7 12.15 -16.81 16.46
CA TRP A 7 13.19 -17.77 16.79
C TRP A 7 14.03 -17.17 17.92
N THR A 8 14.34 -17.99 18.91
CA THR A 8 15.21 -17.61 20.02
C THR A 8 16.56 -18.30 19.90
N ASP A 9 17.53 -17.86 20.69
CA ASP A 9 18.72 -18.64 21.00
C ASP A 9 18.36 -19.98 21.70
N GLU A 10 19.36 -20.84 21.86
CA GLU A 10 19.19 -22.17 22.48
C GLU A 10 18.69 -22.09 23.93
N GLU A 11 19.01 -21.00 24.63
CA GLU A 11 18.61 -20.74 26.01
C GLU A 11 17.19 -20.13 26.11
N GLY A 12 16.60 -19.68 25.00
CA GLY A 12 15.32 -18.99 24.99
C GLY A 12 15.36 -17.57 25.59
N SER A 13 16.55 -17.02 25.80
CA SER A 13 16.80 -15.76 26.47
C SER A 13 16.63 -14.54 25.56
N ALA A 14 16.90 -14.71 24.26
CA ALA A 14 16.90 -13.62 23.29
C ALA A 14 16.30 -14.06 21.94
N VAL A 15 15.52 -13.17 21.33
CA VAL A 15 15.06 -13.34 19.93
C VAL A 15 16.26 -13.18 19.01
N CYS A 16 16.50 -14.17 18.15
CA CYS A 16 17.63 -14.17 17.20
C CYS A 16 17.15 -13.93 15.75
N LEU A 17 15.91 -14.29 15.43
CA LEU A 17 15.34 -14.13 14.09
C LEU A 17 13.82 -13.95 14.19
N VAL A 18 13.30 -13.03 13.39
CA VAL A 18 11.86 -12.81 13.19
C VAL A 18 11.55 -13.08 11.72
N GLU A 19 10.64 -14.00 11.45
CA GLU A 19 10.29 -14.39 10.09
C GLU A 19 8.81 -14.12 9.81
N LEU A 20 8.55 -13.62 8.61
CA LEU A 20 7.23 -13.42 8.03
C LEU A 20 7.10 -14.30 6.78
N PRO A 21 6.83 -15.62 6.94
CA PRO A 21 7.00 -16.60 5.86
C PRO A 21 6.18 -16.29 4.61
N ARG A 22 4.95 -15.80 4.78
CA ARG A 22 4.06 -15.49 3.64
C ARG A 22 4.51 -14.31 2.81
N VAL A 23 5.29 -13.42 3.39
CA VAL A 23 5.86 -12.25 2.71
C VAL A 23 7.33 -12.50 2.34
N GLN A 24 7.88 -13.67 2.71
CA GLN A 24 9.26 -14.07 2.52
C GLN A 24 10.27 -13.05 3.06
N LEU A 25 9.98 -12.50 4.25
CA LEU A 25 10.86 -11.54 4.92
C LEU A 25 11.41 -12.11 6.20
N ARG A 26 12.69 -11.83 6.46
CA ARG A 26 13.39 -12.22 7.66
C ARG A 26 14.10 -11.01 8.24
N PHE A 27 14.00 -10.89 9.55
CA PHE A 27 14.62 -9.81 10.30
C PHE A 27 15.47 -10.35 11.43
N VAL A 28 16.64 -9.75 11.62
CA VAL A 28 17.55 -10.06 12.72
C VAL A 28 17.70 -8.84 13.63
N PRO A 29 17.69 -9.01 14.95
CA PRO A 29 17.99 -7.91 15.84
C PRO A 29 19.46 -7.49 15.70
N GLY A 30 19.70 -6.18 15.74
CA GLY A 30 21.03 -5.60 15.73
C GLY A 30 21.03 -4.22 16.39
N PRO A 31 22.20 -3.65 16.70
CA PRO A 31 22.30 -2.32 17.29
C PRO A 31 21.80 -1.24 16.33
N ASP A 32 21.06 -0.26 16.84
CA ASP A 32 20.68 0.95 16.09
C ASP A 32 21.96 1.71 15.69
N PRO A 33 22.13 2.13 14.42
CA PRO A 33 23.26 2.97 14.00
C PRO A 33 23.45 4.24 14.83
N ASN A 34 22.37 4.74 15.44
CA ASN A 34 22.38 5.92 16.31
C ASN A 34 22.50 5.58 17.81
N ASN A 35 22.85 4.33 18.17
CA ASN A 35 22.94 3.83 19.55
C ASN A 35 21.66 4.01 20.39
N ARG A 36 20.48 4.10 19.76
CA ARG A 36 19.18 4.27 20.45
C ARG A 36 18.53 2.95 20.90
N GLY A 37 19.29 1.84 20.92
CA GLY A 37 18.82 0.51 21.31
C GLY A 37 18.91 -0.51 20.19
N LEU A 38 17.98 -1.47 20.15
CA LEU A 38 17.93 -2.54 19.15
C LEU A 38 16.96 -2.21 18.02
N ARG A 39 17.33 -2.61 16.80
CA ARG A 39 16.51 -2.53 15.59
C ARG A 39 16.44 -3.89 14.92
N LEU A 40 15.37 -4.14 14.18
CA LEU A 40 15.21 -5.33 13.37
C LEU A 40 15.70 -5.07 11.94
N PHE A 41 16.86 -5.60 11.59
CA PHE A 41 17.49 -5.49 10.28
C PHE A 41 16.94 -6.52 9.32
N SER A 42 16.61 -6.12 8.09
CA SER A 42 16.17 -7.04 7.04
C SER A 42 17.35 -7.88 6.54
N LYS A 43 17.13 -9.19 6.36
CA LYS A 43 18.09 -10.08 5.68
C LYS A 43 17.99 -9.97 4.16
N GLU A 44 16.82 -9.63 3.63
CA GLU A 44 16.57 -9.49 2.20
C GLU A 44 17.12 -8.15 1.66
N PHE A 45 17.05 -7.09 2.48
CA PHE A 45 17.50 -5.76 2.10
C PHE A 45 18.66 -5.31 3.00
N GLY A 46 19.88 -5.66 2.58
CA GLY A 46 21.10 -5.36 3.32
C GLY A 46 21.21 -3.88 3.71
N GLY A 47 21.56 -3.61 4.97
CA GLY A 47 21.71 -2.26 5.50
C GLY A 47 20.39 -1.54 5.83
N PHE A 48 19.23 -2.16 5.61
CA PHE A 48 17.94 -1.63 5.99
C PHE A 48 17.40 -2.26 7.28
N TYR A 49 16.75 -1.45 8.11
CA TYR A 49 16.07 -1.89 9.33
C TYR A 49 14.63 -1.36 9.40
N LEU A 50 13.80 -2.05 10.17
CA LEU A 50 12.40 -1.70 10.39
C LEU A 50 12.27 -0.39 11.16
N LEU A 51 11.50 0.54 10.60
CA LEU A 51 11.11 1.76 11.28
C LEU A 51 9.78 1.55 12.00
N ASN A 52 9.72 1.92 13.28
CA ASN A 52 8.51 1.75 14.07
C ASN A 52 7.41 2.71 13.59
N ARG A 53 6.30 2.14 13.10
CA ARG A 53 5.11 2.86 12.70
C ARG A 53 4.24 3.34 13.88
N ARG A 54 4.58 3.08 15.14
CA ARG A 54 3.86 3.61 16.33
C ARG A 54 4.46 4.89 16.91
N GLY A 55 5.64 5.35 16.48
CA GLY A 55 6.08 6.74 16.73
C GLY A 55 5.30 7.79 15.91
N VAL A 56 4.06 7.48 15.55
CA VAL A 56 3.27 8.02 14.43
C VAL A 56 1.81 8.23 14.84
N PHE A 57 1.35 7.45 15.81
CA PHE A 57 0.02 7.51 16.38
C PHE A 57 0.20 7.18 17.86
N ASP A 58 0.43 8.22 18.65
CA ASP A 58 0.08 8.17 20.06
C ASP A 58 -1.38 8.63 20.17
N PRO A 59 -2.35 7.72 20.30
CA PRO A 59 -3.75 8.10 20.49
C PRO A 59 -3.99 8.76 21.85
N GLU A 60 -3.03 8.71 22.78
CA GLU A 60 -3.14 9.28 24.12
C GLU A 60 -2.41 10.62 24.29
N ALA A 61 -1.68 11.12 23.28
CA ALA A 61 -1.08 12.45 23.33
C ALA A 61 -2.17 13.54 23.19
N PRO A 62 -2.61 14.20 24.29
CA PRO A 62 -3.71 15.14 24.24
C PRO A 62 -3.19 16.44 23.63
N GLY A 63 -3.57 16.74 22.38
CA GLY A 63 -3.39 18.06 21.79
C GLY A 63 -2.12 18.31 20.97
N MET A 64 -1.22 17.34 20.80
CA MET A 64 -0.06 17.49 19.88
C MET A 64 -0.42 16.96 18.49
N MET A 65 -0.23 17.77 17.44
CA MET A 65 -0.50 17.31 16.08
C MET A 65 0.38 16.10 15.73
N PRO A 66 -0.15 15.07 15.04
CA PRO A 66 0.58 13.85 14.68
C PRO A 66 1.82 14.09 13.78
N LYS A 67 2.01 15.31 13.26
CA LYS A 67 3.19 15.72 12.48
C LYS A 67 4.49 15.76 13.31
N VAL A 68 4.39 16.06 14.60
CA VAL A 68 5.58 16.35 15.43
C VAL A 68 6.28 15.06 15.88
N ALA A 69 5.51 14.03 16.23
CA ALA A 69 6.04 12.74 16.71
C ALA A 69 6.99 12.05 15.71
N TRP A 70 6.72 12.17 14.41
CA TRP A 70 7.57 11.60 13.37
C TRP A 70 8.91 12.31 13.23
N GLN A 71 8.91 13.64 13.13
CA GLN A 71 10.14 14.44 13.00
C GLN A 71 11.01 14.29 14.24
N GLU A 72 10.42 14.25 15.43
CA GLU A 72 11.15 14.04 16.68
C GLU A 72 11.70 12.61 16.80
N ALA A 73 10.92 11.58 16.46
CA ALA A 73 11.36 10.19 16.55
C ALA A 73 12.42 9.83 15.50
N THR A 74 12.35 10.43 14.31
CA THR A 74 13.21 10.06 13.15
C THR A 74 14.28 11.07 12.79
N GLY A 75 14.15 12.32 13.23
CA GLY A 75 15.01 13.45 12.83
C GLY A 75 14.91 13.79 11.34
N ASP A 76 13.94 13.24 10.60
CA ASP A 76 13.85 13.36 9.15
C ASP A 76 12.87 14.48 8.74
N PRO A 77 13.30 15.50 7.96
CA PRO A 77 12.42 16.58 7.53
C PRO A 77 11.25 16.08 6.68
N ARG A 78 11.40 14.93 5.98
CA ARG A 78 10.42 14.36 5.04
C ARG A 78 9.32 13.56 5.73
N ALA A 79 9.36 13.48 7.07
CA ALA A 79 8.51 12.56 7.80
C ALA A 79 7.01 12.90 7.70
N THR A 80 6.67 14.18 7.49
CA THR A 80 5.29 14.62 7.22
C THR A 80 4.76 14.04 5.90
N ASP A 81 5.57 14.11 4.83
CA ASP A 81 5.16 13.60 3.53
C ASP A 81 5.08 12.07 3.54
N LEU A 82 6.04 11.41 4.20
CA LEU A 82 6.01 9.97 4.41
C LEU A 82 4.73 9.54 5.15
N ALA A 83 4.33 10.27 6.21
CA ALA A 83 3.10 9.99 6.93
C ALA A 83 1.86 10.10 6.01
N ALA A 84 1.82 11.09 5.11
CA ALA A 84 0.75 11.24 4.13
C ALA A 84 0.69 10.06 3.14
N PHE A 85 1.84 9.52 2.73
CA PHE A 85 1.88 8.28 1.94
C PHE A 85 1.38 7.08 2.76
N LEU A 86 1.83 6.93 4.01
CA LEU A 86 1.48 5.78 4.84
C LEU A 86 0.01 5.74 5.26
N ALA A 87 -0.66 6.90 5.34
CA ALA A 87 -2.11 6.99 5.54
C ALA A 87 -2.90 6.23 4.45
N LYS A 88 -2.37 6.17 3.22
CA LYS A 88 -2.95 5.45 2.08
C LYS A 88 -2.68 3.94 2.12
N MET A 89 -1.78 3.48 2.99
CA MET A 89 -1.33 2.08 3.00
C MET A 89 -1.18 1.57 4.46
N PRO A 90 -2.30 1.19 5.10
CA PRO A 90 -2.33 0.82 6.52
C PRO A 90 -1.48 -0.41 6.85
N HIS A 91 -1.23 -1.28 5.87
CA HIS A 91 -0.44 -2.51 6.01
C HIS A 91 0.99 -2.40 5.52
N ALA A 92 1.43 -1.22 5.09
CA ALA A 92 2.81 -1.00 4.67
C ALA A 92 3.79 -1.07 5.85
N VAL A 93 4.97 -1.60 5.54
CA VAL A 93 6.13 -1.67 6.42
C VAL A 93 7.19 -0.71 5.89
N VAL A 94 7.80 0.06 6.78
CA VAL A 94 8.83 1.04 6.40
C VAL A 94 10.20 0.52 6.79
N LEU A 95 11.12 0.59 5.83
CA LEU A 95 12.52 0.24 5.96
C LEU A 95 13.36 1.50 5.85
N ARG A 96 14.36 1.65 6.71
CA ARG A 96 15.30 2.77 6.68
C ARG A 96 16.74 2.25 6.67
N SER A 97 17.62 2.87 5.89
CA SER A 97 19.05 2.59 5.94
C SER A 97 19.78 3.51 6.91
N ALA A 98 21.01 3.14 7.28
CA ALA A 98 21.90 4.02 8.06
C ALA A 98 22.17 5.37 7.36
N ALA A 99 22.19 5.38 6.02
CA ALA A 99 22.35 6.58 5.21
C ALA A 99 21.08 7.45 5.10
N GLY A 100 19.96 7.02 5.70
CA GLY A 100 18.69 7.76 5.67
C GLY A 100 17.82 7.51 4.43
N ALA A 101 18.17 6.55 3.58
CA ALA A 101 17.28 6.12 2.50
C ALA A 101 16.06 5.40 3.09
N ILE A 102 14.87 5.70 2.57
CA ILE A 102 13.61 5.12 3.03
C ILE A 102 13.02 4.27 1.92
N ARG A 103 12.60 3.06 2.26
CA ARG A 103 11.87 2.17 1.37
C ARG A 103 10.57 1.74 2.02
N ILE A 104 9.52 1.68 1.23
CA ILE A 104 8.20 1.26 1.69
C ILE A 104 7.90 -0.10 1.06
N LEU A 105 7.68 -1.08 1.93
CA LEU A 105 7.32 -2.42 1.54
C LEU A 105 5.82 -2.62 1.70
N VAL A 106 5.14 -2.97 0.62
CA VAL A 106 3.68 -3.10 0.59
C VAL A 106 3.28 -4.39 -0.10
N THR A 107 2.52 -5.23 0.60
CA THR A 107 1.94 -6.43 0.01
C THR A 107 0.67 -6.08 -0.75
N SER A 108 0.53 -6.60 -1.97
CA SER A 108 -0.70 -6.54 -2.74
C SER A 108 -1.82 -7.24 -1.98
N ALA A 109 -2.75 -6.46 -1.45
CA ALA A 109 -3.85 -6.91 -0.61
C ALA A 109 -5.17 -6.31 -1.08
N ASP A 110 -6.27 -7.01 -0.80
CA ASP A 110 -7.60 -6.44 -0.96
C ASP A 110 -7.86 -5.39 0.11
N VAL A 111 -7.99 -4.14 -0.33
CA VAL A 111 -8.17 -2.97 0.52
C VAL A 111 -9.48 -2.32 0.14
N THR A 112 -10.25 -1.96 1.16
CA THR A 112 -11.54 -1.30 0.99
C THR A 112 -11.63 -0.08 1.88
N ARG A 113 -12.42 0.90 1.45
CA ARG A 113 -12.83 2.03 2.27
C ARG A 113 -14.18 1.70 2.91
N PRO A 114 -14.25 1.42 4.23
CA PRO A 114 -15.51 1.11 4.88
C PRO A 114 -16.45 2.31 4.84
N ASN A 115 -17.74 2.04 4.68
CA ASN A 115 -18.76 3.08 4.81
C ASN A 115 -19.14 3.23 6.28
N ILE A 116 -18.58 4.23 6.95
CA ILE A 116 -18.82 4.51 8.36
C ILE A 116 -19.94 5.55 8.46
N LYS A 117 -21.11 5.16 9.00
CA LYS A 117 -22.29 6.04 9.08
C LYS A 117 -22.00 7.39 9.75
N CYS A 118 -21.20 7.39 10.82
CA CYS A 118 -20.82 8.62 11.54
C CYS A 118 -19.67 9.41 10.89
N LYS A 119 -19.01 8.87 9.86
CA LYS A 119 -17.91 9.51 9.12
C LYS A 119 -18.01 9.20 7.62
N PRO A 120 -19.03 9.71 6.91
CA PRO A 120 -19.27 9.41 5.49
C PRO A 120 -18.17 9.91 4.55
N PHE A 121 -17.34 10.83 5.04
CA PHE A 121 -16.17 11.36 4.33
C PHE A 121 -14.84 10.75 4.80
N SER A 122 -14.86 9.68 5.60
CA SER A 122 -13.65 8.99 6.00
C SER A 122 -12.87 8.51 4.76
N THR A 123 -11.55 8.66 4.83
CA THR A 123 -10.59 8.15 3.86
C THR A 123 -9.81 6.97 4.42
N ASP A 124 -10.21 6.47 5.61
CA ASP A 124 -9.56 5.37 6.29
C ASP A 124 -9.69 4.10 5.46
N LEU A 125 -8.58 3.40 5.31
CA LEU A 125 -8.52 2.16 4.54
C LEU A 125 -8.37 0.97 5.47
N VAL A 126 -9.08 -0.10 5.14
CA VAL A 126 -9.02 -1.36 5.88
C VAL A 126 -8.67 -2.48 4.93
N VAL A 127 -7.71 -3.31 5.36
CA VAL A 127 -7.31 -4.50 4.63
C VAL A 127 -8.29 -5.64 4.93
N ASN A 128 -8.86 -6.23 3.88
CA ASN A 128 -9.70 -7.41 3.99
C ASN A 128 -8.83 -8.64 4.28
N ARG A 129 -8.76 -9.01 5.57
CA ARG A 129 -7.88 -10.07 6.06
C ARG A 129 -8.31 -11.48 5.62
N LYS A 130 -9.57 -11.68 5.21
CA LYS A 130 -10.07 -13.00 4.81
C LYS A 130 -9.40 -13.49 3.52
N ILE A 131 -9.18 -12.59 2.57
CA ILE A 131 -8.60 -12.90 1.25
C ILE A 131 -7.06 -12.88 1.29
N LEU A 132 -6.47 -12.16 2.26
CA LEU A 132 -5.02 -12.11 2.47
C LEU A 132 -4.40 -13.47 2.84
N VAL A 133 -5.22 -14.43 3.29
CA VAL A 133 -4.77 -15.81 3.57
C VAL A 133 -4.72 -16.67 2.30
N ALA A 134 -5.56 -16.35 1.30
CA ALA A 134 -5.71 -17.14 0.08
C ALA A 134 -4.78 -16.70 -1.05
N LEU A 135 -4.29 -15.45 -1.02
CA LEU A 135 -3.43 -14.90 -2.06
C LEU A 135 -1.98 -14.84 -1.56
N SER A 136 -1.09 -15.58 -2.22
CA SER A 136 0.36 -15.32 -2.25
C SER A 136 0.62 -13.99 -2.97
N GLY A 137 0.09 -12.89 -2.42
CA GLY A 137 0.08 -11.58 -3.06
C GLY A 137 1.51 -11.08 -3.27
N LYS A 138 1.78 -10.52 -4.45
CA LYS A 138 3.08 -9.92 -4.77
C LYS A 138 3.39 -8.82 -3.77
N THR A 139 4.61 -8.80 -3.25
CA THR A 139 5.09 -7.71 -2.42
C THR A 139 5.85 -6.72 -3.29
N PHE A 140 5.55 -5.45 -3.12
CA PHE A 140 6.21 -4.35 -3.79
C PHE A 140 7.14 -3.63 -2.83
N LEU A 141 8.34 -3.32 -3.31
CA LEU A 141 9.28 -2.44 -2.64
C LEU A 141 9.35 -1.14 -3.43
N TRP A 142 9.04 -0.03 -2.77
CA TRP A 142 9.02 1.30 -3.37
C TRP A 142 10.02 2.20 -2.69
N ASP A 143 10.83 2.91 -3.49
CA ASP A 143 11.81 3.85 -2.98
C ASP A 143 11.14 5.19 -2.70
N PHE A 144 11.27 5.69 -1.48
CA PHE A 144 10.82 7.02 -1.13
C PHE A 144 11.93 8.02 -1.47
N HIS A 145 11.65 8.88 -2.45
CA HIS A 145 12.65 9.77 -3.02
C HIS A 145 13.19 10.76 -1.97
N GLU A 146 14.42 11.20 -2.15
CA GLU A 146 15.10 12.14 -1.25
C GLU A 146 14.40 13.51 -1.15
N SER A 147 13.62 13.88 -2.16
CA SER A 147 12.79 15.09 -2.14
C SER A 147 11.59 15.02 -1.17
N GLY A 148 11.24 13.83 -0.65
CA GLY A 148 10.06 13.62 0.19
C GLY A 148 8.72 13.62 -0.55
N SER A 149 8.69 14.02 -1.82
CA SER A 149 7.45 14.26 -2.56
C SER A 149 6.99 13.11 -3.47
N LEU A 150 7.83 12.10 -3.68
CA LEU A 150 7.63 11.07 -4.70
C LEU A 150 7.93 9.68 -4.15
N LEU A 151 7.08 8.73 -4.53
CA LEU A 151 7.28 7.31 -4.30
C LEU A 151 7.55 6.63 -5.64
N LEU A 152 8.73 6.04 -5.80
CA LEU A 152 9.17 5.40 -7.03
C LEU A 152 8.71 3.95 -7.05
N THR A 153 7.88 3.63 -8.03
CA THR A 153 7.34 2.29 -8.26
C THR A 153 8.16 1.56 -9.32
N SER A 154 8.63 0.35 -9.01
CA SER A 154 9.50 -0.45 -9.87
C SER A 154 8.78 -1.26 -10.96
N SER A 155 7.45 -1.22 -11.01
CA SER A 155 6.66 -1.96 -12.00
C SER A 155 5.28 -1.35 -12.21
N LEU A 156 4.68 -1.62 -13.37
CA LEU A 156 3.31 -1.26 -13.70
C LEU A 156 2.30 -1.79 -12.66
N SER A 157 2.44 -3.05 -12.24
CA SER A 157 1.65 -3.62 -11.14
C SER A 157 1.73 -2.77 -9.86
N GLY A 158 2.93 -2.33 -9.49
CA GLY A 158 3.13 -1.45 -8.33
C GLY A 158 2.43 -0.10 -8.49
N THR A 159 2.55 0.52 -9.66
CA THR A 159 1.89 1.79 -10.00
C THR A 159 0.37 1.67 -9.95
N LEU A 160 -0.20 0.60 -10.51
CA LEU A 160 -1.64 0.32 -10.48
C LEU A 160 -2.13 0.11 -9.05
N TYR A 161 -1.38 -0.63 -8.23
CA TYR A 161 -1.74 -0.85 -6.83
C TYR A 161 -1.67 0.44 -5.99
N LEU A 162 -0.62 1.25 -6.16
CA LEU A 162 -0.53 2.55 -5.50
C LEU A 162 -1.64 3.50 -5.96
N SER A 163 -2.01 3.46 -7.24
CA SER A 163 -3.13 4.23 -7.81
C SER A 163 -4.46 3.83 -7.17
N LEU A 164 -4.72 2.52 -7.01
CA LEU A 164 -5.88 1.99 -6.29
C LEU A 164 -5.96 2.54 -4.86
N LEU A 165 -4.88 2.42 -4.09
CA LEU A 165 -4.83 2.88 -2.70
C LEU A 165 -5.06 4.39 -2.60
N THR A 166 -4.44 5.15 -3.50
CA THR A 166 -4.56 6.61 -3.55
C THR A 166 -5.98 7.06 -3.92
N LEU A 167 -6.62 6.36 -4.88
CA LEU A 167 -8.01 6.63 -5.29
C LEU A 167 -9.00 6.27 -4.18
N LEU A 168 -8.80 5.14 -3.49
CA LEU A 168 -9.59 4.77 -2.32
C LEU A 168 -9.43 5.80 -1.18
N HIS A 169 -8.25 6.37 -1.02
CA HIS A 169 -7.99 7.43 -0.04
C HIS A 169 -8.50 8.83 -0.48
N ARG A 170 -9.15 8.95 -1.65
CA ARG A 170 -9.66 10.21 -2.23
C ARG A 170 -8.61 11.28 -2.54
N ASP A 171 -7.34 10.90 -2.68
CA ASP A 171 -6.31 11.82 -3.17
C ASP A 171 -6.26 11.78 -4.70
N TYR A 172 -7.25 12.43 -5.31
CA TYR A 172 -7.42 12.40 -6.76
C TYR A 172 -6.23 13.05 -7.49
N THR A 173 -5.61 14.07 -6.89
CA THR A 173 -4.48 14.81 -7.48
C THR A 173 -3.22 13.96 -7.58
N ALA A 174 -2.89 13.20 -6.53
CA ALA A 174 -1.77 12.27 -6.57
C ALA A 174 -2.08 11.09 -7.50
N CYS A 175 -3.31 10.58 -7.47
CA CYS A 175 -3.74 9.50 -8.36
C CYS A 175 -3.64 9.90 -9.84
N ALA A 176 -4.02 11.13 -10.19
CA ALA A 176 -3.93 11.65 -11.56
C ALA A 176 -2.51 11.63 -12.13
N ARG A 177 -1.52 11.93 -11.28
CA ARG A 177 -0.09 11.89 -11.61
C ARG A 177 0.38 10.45 -11.82
N LEU A 178 0.02 9.53 -10.92
CA LEU A 178 0.36 8.11 -11.03
C LEU A 178 -0.26 7.45 -12.28
N ILE A 179 -1.54 7.73 -12.56
CA ILE A 179 -2.22 7.23 -13.76
C ILE A 179 -1.59 7.84 -15.02
N GLY A 180 -1.04 9.05 -14.94
CA GLY A 180 -0.29 9.66 -16.05
C GLY A 180 0.97 8.88 -16.45
N SER A 181 1.58 8.13 -15.54
CA SER A 181 2.75 7.28 -15.82
C SER A 181 2.38 5.82 -16.12
N VAL A 182 1.09 5.48 -16.20
CA VAL A 182 0.64 4.13 -16.57
C VAL A 182 0.74 3.99 -18.09
N GLY A 183 1.74 3.25 -18.54
CA GLY A 183 1.86 2.74 -19.90
C GLY A 183 1.72 1.22 -19.90
N PHE A 184 1.02 0.68 -20.89
CA PHE A 184 1.02 -0.75 -21.17
C PHE A 184 1.91 -0.91 -22.41
N ASP A 185 3.04 -1.58 -22.30
CA ASP A 185 4.00 -1.72 -23.41
C ASP A 185 4.04 -3.16 -23.96
N GLU A 186 3.96 -4.17 -23.06
CA GLU A 186 4.09 -5.59 -23.38
C GLU A 186 2.87 -6.40 -22.93
N GLY A 187 1.70 -6.14 -23.51
CA GLY A 187 0.48 -6.84 -23.07
C GLY A 187 0.11 -6.49 -21.61
N ILE A 188 -0.97 -7.09 -21.09
CA ILE A 188 -1.33 -6.94 -19.67
C ILE A 188 -1.17 -8.28 -18.97
N SER A 189 -0.34 -8.33 -17.93
CA SER A 189 -0.19 -9.53 -17.12
C SER A 189 -1.48 -9.83 -16.33
N ALA A 190 -1.64 -11.07 -15.89
CA ALA A 190 -2.78 -11.47 -15.07
C ALA A 190 -2.87 -10.66 -13.75
N GLU A 191 -1.74 -10.27 -13.18
CA GLU A 191 -1.68 -9.46 -11.95
C GLU A 191 -2.07 -8.01 -12.22
N GLU A 192 -1.55 -7.39 -13.27
CA GLU A 192 -1.95 -6.02 -13.68
C GLU A 192 -3.44 -5.98 -14.02
N PHE A 193 -3.92 -6.99 -14.71
CA PHE A 193 -5.33 -7.13 -15.03
C PHE A 193 -6.20 -7.23 -13.76
N ARG A 194 -5.76 -8.03 -12.78
CA ARG A 194 -6.44 -8.16 -11.48
C ARG A 194 -6.45 -6.82 -10.74
N LEU A 195 -5.32 -6.12 -10.68
CA LEU A 195 -5.20 -4.82 -10.03
C LEU A 195 -6.04 -3.74 -10.72
N LEU A 196 -6.08 -3.75 -12.06
CA LEU A 196 -6.93 -2.85 -12.84
C LEU A 196 -8.42 -3.10 -12.55
N LYS A 197 -8.85 -4.38 -12.56
CA LYS A 197 -10.21 -4.76 -12.15
C LYS A 197 -10.53 -4.26 -10.75
N MET A 198 -9.66 -4.54 -9.77
CA MET A 198 -9.86 -4.09 -8.40
C MET A 198 -9.97 -2.56 -8.31
N THR A 199 -9.12 -1.83 -9.04
CA THR A 199 -9.18 -0.36 -9.12
C THR A 199 -10.53 0.12 -9.61
N LEU A 200 -11.02 -0.43 -10.72
CA LEU A 200 -12.29 0.00 -11.31
C LEU A 200 -13.48 -0.36 -10.40
N PHE A 201 -13.57 -1.62 -9.94
CA PHE A 201 -14.74 -2.11 -9.20
C PHE A 201 -14.80 -1.61 -7.75
N SER A 202 -13.69 -1.61 -7.01
CA SER A 202 -13.68 -1.22 -5.59
C SER A 202 -13.91 0.27 -5.39
N THR A 203 -13.70 1.09 -6.44
CA THR A 203 -13.89 2.55 -6.38
C THR A 203 -15.20 3.02 -7.02
N MET A 204 -16.04 2.11 -7.55
CA MET A 204 -17.30 2.47 -8.22
C MET A 204 -18.29 3.26 -7.36
N LYS A 205 -18.27 3.05 -6.04
CA LYS A 205 -19.13 3.76 -5.09
C LYS A 205 -18.74 5.24 -4.93
N ASP A 206 -17.53 5.61 -5.33
CA ASP A 206 -17.08 6.99 -5.33
C ASP A 206 -17.66 7.75 -6.53
N ARG A 207 -18.62 8.64 -6.25
CA ARG A 207 -19.32 9.43 -7.28
C ARG A 207 -18.69 10.80 -7.51
N HIS A 208 -17.52 11.08 -6.92
CA HIS A 208 -16.81 12.34 -7.18
C HIS A 208 -16.44 12.45 -8.68
N PRO A 209 -16.58 13.63 -9.31
CA PRO A 209 -16.26 13.81 -10.73
C PRO A 209 -14.82 13.39 -11.05
N ASP A 210 -13.86 13.78 -10.21
CA ASP A 210 -12.45 13.39 -10.40
C ASP A 210 -12.25 11.87 -10.32
N ALA A 211 -12.96 11.17 -9.43
CA ALA A 211 -12.88 9.71 -9.35
C ALA A 211 -13.40 9.05 -10.64
N SER A 212 -14.46 9.62 -11.24
CA SER A 212 -14.97 9.18 -12.55
C SER A 212 -13.97 9.47 -13.67
N ALA A 213 -13.39 10.67 -13.70
CA ALA A 213 -12.39 11.06 -14.69
C ALA A 213 -11.14 10.16 -14.63
N LEU A 214 -10.66 9.83 -13.43
CA LEU A 214 -9.50 8.94 -13.24
C LEU A 214 -9.78 7.50 -13.69
N ARG A 215 -10.96 6.96 -13.40
CA ARG A 215 -11.37 5.65 -13.91
C ARG A 215 -11.46 5.64 -15.43
N LEU A 216 -12.05 6.68 -16.02
CA LEU A 216 -12.10 6.84 -17.48
C LEU A 216 -10.71 6.97 -18.08
N LYS A 217 -9.79 7.72 -17.45
CA LYS A 217 -8.40 7.84 -17.90
C LYS A 217 -7.68 6.48 -17.91
N LEU A 218 -7.86 5.66 -16.87
CA LEU A 218 -7.34 4.28 -16.84
C LEU A 218 -7.92 3.41 -17.95
N VAL A 219 -9.23 3.48 -18.18
CA VAL A 219 -9.90 2.74 -19.26
C VAL A 219 -9.41 3.21 -20.63
N LEU A 220 -9.21 4.51 -20.83
CA LEU A 220 -8.66 5.07 -22.07
C LEU A 220 -7.22 4.61 -22.30
N ALA A 221 -6.38 4.58 -21.28
CA ALA A 221 -5.03 4.03 -21.38
C ALA A 221 -5.05 2.55 -21.80
N LEU A 222 -6.01 1.77 -21.27
CA LEU A 222 -6.20 0.37 -21.67
C LEU A 222 -6.67 0.26 -23.13
N ILE A 223 -7.63 1.08 -23.56
CA ILE A 223 -8.15 1.11 -24.95
C ILE A 223 -7.02 1.44 -25.92
N ALA A 224 -6.22 2.44 -25.60
CA ALA A 224 -5.12 2.90 -26.45
C ALA A 224 -4.09 1.78 -26.69
N HIS A 225 -3.84 0.94 -25.68
CA HIS A 225 -2.96 -0.21 -25.81
C HIS A 225 -3.65 -1.43 -26.47
N ASN A 226 -4.86 -1.78 -26.06
CA ASN A 226 -5.61 -2.92 -26.60
C ASN A 226 -7.11 -2.60 -26.74
N PRO A 227 -7.58 -2.20 -27.92
CA PRO A 227 -8.98 -1.81 -28.14
C PRO A 227 -9.96 -3.00 -28.08
N LYS A 228 -9.47 -4.24 -28.23
CA LYS A 228 -10.28 -5.47 -28.16
C LYS A 228 -10.22 -6.13 -26.78
N HIS A 229 -9.75 -5.41 -25.77
CA HIS A 229 -9.57 -5.96 -24.44
C HIS A 229 -10.94 -6.43 -23.85
N PRO A 230 -11.05 -7.63 -23.22
CA PRO A 230 -12.32 -8.16 -22.69
C PRO A 230 -13.04 -7.23 -21.69
N LEU A 231 -12.30 -6.45 -20.90
CA LEU A 231 -12.85 -5.37 -20.07
C LEU A 231 -13.48 -4.20 -20.84
N LEU A 232 -13.47 -4.21 -22.17
CA LEU A 232 -14.16 -3.20 -22.98
C LEU A 232 -15.40 -3.79 -23.66
N ASP A 233 -15.57 -5.11 -23.61
CA ASP A 233 -16.75 -5.78 -24.13
C ASP A 233 -17.97 -5.50 -23.21
N PRO A 234 -19.00 -4.79 -23.72
CA PRO A 234 -20.20 -4.45 -22.95
C PRO A 234 -20.87 -5.66 -22.28
N VAL A 235 -20.78 -6.85 -22.89
CA VAL A 235 -21.34 -8.08 -22.33
C VAL A 235 -20.61 -8.47 -21.05
N THR A 236 -19.29 -8.33 -21.01
CA THR A 236 -18.47 -8.62 -19.83
C THR A 236 -18.80 -7.68 -18.66
N TRP A 237 -19.16 -6.41 -18.95
CA TRP A 237 -19.67 -5.46 -17.94
C TRP A 237 -21.02 -5.90 -17.39
N LEU A 238 -21.96 -6.33 -18.23
CA LEU A 238 -23.28 -6.75 -17.76
C LEU A 238 -23.22 -7.92 -16.78
N TRP A 239 -22.35 -8.91 -17.00
CA TRP A 239 -22.16 -10.04 -16.08
C TRP A 239 -21.41 -9.66 -14.79
N THR A 240 -20.40 -8.80 -14.87
CA THR A 240 -19.67 -8.32 -13.67
C THR A 240 -20.52 -7.37 -12.82
N PHE A 241 -21.36 -6.54 -13.42
CA PHE A 241 -22.26 -5.62 -12.70
C PHE A 241 -23.50 -6.30 -12.12
N SER A 242 -24.07 -7.29 -12.81
CA SER A 242 -25.20 -8.08 -12.28
C SER A 242 -24.79 -8.95 -11.08
N GLY A 243 -23.58 -9.54 -11.09
CA GLY A 243 -23.04 -10.26 -9.94
C GLY A 243 -22.76 -9.36 -8.73
N VAL A 244 -22.26 -8.14 -8.93
CA VAL A 244 -22.03 -7.17 -7.84
C VAL A 244 -23.35 -6.62 -7.28
N ARG A 245 -24.37 -6.42 -8.12
CA ARG A 245 -25.72 -6.02 -7.66
C ARG A 245 -26.34 -7.10 -6.78
N ALA A 246 -26.23 -8.37 -7.15
CA ALA A 246 -26.71 -9.49 -6.34
C ALA A 246 -25.96 -9.65 -5.00
N LEU A 247 -24.70 -9.22 -4.92
CA LEU A 247 -23.90 -9.27 -3.69
C LEU A 247 -24.15 -8.07 -2.77
N VAL A 248 -24.53 -6.92 -3.34
CA VAL A 248 -24.93 -5.71 -2.59
C VAL A 248 -26.38 -5.77 -2.12
N GLU A 249 -27.26 -6.47 -2.83
CA GLU A 249 -28.66 -6.70 -2.40
C GLU A 249 -28.78 -7.83 -1.35
N ARG A 250 -27.70 -8.55 -1.03
CA ARG A 250 -27.65 -9.62 -0.02
C ARG A 250 -26.83 -9.27 1.25
N ALA A 251 -26.36 -8.04 1.40
CA ALA A 251 -25.61 -7.56 2.56
C ALA A 251 -26.29 -6.36 3.20
#